data_AF-D0EWT9-F1
#
_entry.id   AF-D0EWT9-F1
#
_cell.length_a   1.000
_cell.length_b   1.000
_cell.length_c   1.000
_cell.angle_alpha   90.00
_cell.angle_beta   90.00
_cell.angle_gamma   90.00
#
_symmetry.space_group_name_H-M   'P 1'
#
loop_
_entity.id
_entity.type
_entity.pdbx_description
1 polymer ?
#
loop_
_entity_poly.entity_id
_entity_poly.type
_entity_poly.pdbx_seq_one_letter_code
_entity_poly.pdbx_strand_id
1 'polypeptide(L)'
;RNEGNLEKFDKSALEGLCNLTIEEFRLAYLDYYLDGIIDLFNCLTNVSSFSLVSVTIERVKDFSYNFGWQHLELVNCKFGQFPTLKLKSLKRLTFTSNKGGNAFSEVDLPSLEFLDLSRNGLSFKGCCSQSDFGTTSLKYLDLSFNGVITMSSNFLGLEQLEHLDFQHS
;
A
#
# COMPACT_ATOMS: atom_id res chain seq x y z
N ARG A 1 -14.76 8.00 -25.48
CA ARG A 1 -13.49 8.60 -25.95
C ARG A 1 -12.57 7.41 -26.18
N ASN A 2 -12.14 7.15 -27.42
CA ASN A 2 -11.28 6.00 -27.71
C ASN A 2 -9.86 6.33 -27.26
N GLU A 3 -9.61 6.17 -25.95
CA GLU A 3 -8.25 6.09 -25.44
C GLU A 3 -7.73 4.71 -25.83
N GLY A 4 -6.80 4.66 -26.78
CA GLY A 4 -6.14 3.41 -27.14
C GLY A 4 -5.34 2.95 -25.94
N ASN A 5 -5.74 1.84 -25.33
CA ASN A 5 -4.98 1.22 -24.24
C ASN A 5 -3.65 0.68 -24.78
N LEU A 6 -2.61 0.76 -23.98
CA LEU A 6 -1.32 0.15 -24.30
C LEU A 6 -1.48 -1.37 -24.36
N GLU A 7 -1.08 -1.99 -25.47
CA GLU A 7 -1.12 -3.45 -25.64
C GLU A 7 -0.12 -4.16 -24.69
N LYS A 8 0.92 -3.45 -24.25
CA LYS A 8 1.94 -3.97 -23.33
C LYS A 8 2.48 -2.86 -22.42
N PHE A 9 2.73 -3.19 -21.16
CA PHE A 9 3.45 -2.36 -20.21
C PHE A 9 4.53 -3.20 -19.52
N ASP A 10 5.79 -3.07 -19.96
CA ASP A 10 6.92 -3.81 -19.39
C ASP A 10 7.93 -2.88 -18.71
N LYS A 11 8.95 -3.46 -18.09
CA LYS A 11 9.99 -2.73 -17.34
C LYS A 11 10.64 -1.59 -18.12
N SER A 12 10.76 -1.72 -19.45
CA SER A 12 11.39 -0.70 -20.29
C SER A 12 10.54 0.57 -20.43
N ALA A 13 9.23 0.49 -20.15
CA ALA A 13 8.31 1.61 -20.28
C ALA A 13 8.70 2.82 -19.41
N LEU A 14 9.40 2.58 -18.29
CA LEU A 14 9.75 3.62 -17.31
C LEU A 14 11.26 3.87 -17.18
N GLU A 15 12.11 3.23 -18.00
CA GLU A 15 13.57 3.39 -17.94
C GLU A 15 14.01 4.84 -18.14
N GLY A 16 13.30 5.60 -18.98
CA GLY A 16 13.58 7.02 -19.20
C GLY A 16 13.44 7.90 -17.95
N LEU A 17 12.66 7.45 -16.94
CA LEU A 17 12.46 8.21 -15.70
C LEU A 17 13.70 8.23 -14.80
N CYS A 18 14.63 7.27 -14.97
CA CYS A 18 15.88 7.22 -14.21
C CYS A 18 16.75 8.49 -14.40
N ASN A 19 16.57 9.21 -15.49
CA ASN A 19 17.33 10.43 -15.81
C ASN A 19 16.61 11.72 -15.35
N LEU A 20 15.50 11.59 -14.64
CA LEU A 20 14.71 12.71 -14.14
C LEU A 20 14.79 12.80 -12.62
N THR A 21 14.63 14.01 -12.09
CA THR A 21 14.40 14.22 -10.67
C THR A 21 12.91 14.30 -10.44
N ILE A 22 12.34 13.28 -9.78
CA ILE A 22 10.91 13.16 -9.54
C ILE A 22 10.69 13.13 -8.03
N GLU A 23 9.89 14.06 -7.53
CA GLU A 23 9.49 14.10 -6.12
C GLU A 23 8.31 13.18 -5.86
N GLU A 24 7.28 13.27 -6.71
CA GLU A 24 6.05 12.50 -6.60
C GLU A 24 5.73 11.81 -7.92
N PHE A 25 5.32 10.55 -7.83
CA PHE A 25 4.91 9.76 -8.98
C PHE A 25 3.51 9.19 -8.77
N ARG A 26 2.67 9.27 -9.81
CA ARG A 26 1.37 8.60 -9.87
C ARG A 26 1.18 7.90 -11.19
N LEU A 27 0.79 6.63 -11.14
CA LEU A 27 0.23 5.90 -12.27
C LEU A 27 -1.28 5.75 -12.07
N ALA A 28 -2.06 6.41 -12.93
CA ALA A 28 -3.51 6.41 -12.87
C ALA A 28 -4.09 5.64 -14.05
N TYR A 29 -4.76 4.54 -13.74
CA TYR A 29 -5.35 3.57 -14.66
C TYR A 29 -4.32 2.88 -15.56
N LEU A 30 -4.27 1.55 -15.46
CA LEU A 30 -3.51 0.72 -16.38
C LEU A 30 -4.32 -0.54 -16.67
N ASP A 31 -4.68 -0.73 -17.94
CA ASP A 31 -5.44 -1.89 -18.40
C ASP A 31 -4.60 -3.18 -18.39
N TYR A 32 -3.27 -3.03 -18.47
CA TYR A 32 -2.31 -4.12 -18.43
C TYR A 32 -2.07 -4.64 -17.00
N TYR A 33 -2.01 -5.97 -16.87
CA TYR A 33 -1.74 -6.65 -15.60
C TYR A 33 -0.25 -6.57 -15.26
N LEU A 34 0.07 -5.99 -14.11
CA LEU A 34 1.46 -5.93 -13.64
C LEU A 34 1.85 -7.27 -13.00
N ASP A 35 2.67 -8.05 -13.70
CA ASP A 35 3.24 -9.33 -13.21
C ASP A 35 4.41 -9.10 -12.22
N GLY A 36 5.02 -7.91 -12.19
CA GLY A 36 6.06 -7.56 -11.21
C GLY A 36 6.31 -6.05 -11.17
N ILE A 37 6.58 -5.52 -9.98
CA ILE A 37 6.69 -4.07 -9.76
C ILE A 37 8.12 -3.61 -9.44
N ILE A 38 9.01 -4.49 -8.96
CA ILE A 38 10.39 -4.11 -8.60
C ILE A 38 11.14 -3.60 -9.83
N ASP A 39 11.22 -4.42 -10.88
CA ASP A 39 11.96 -4.07 -12.09
C ASP A 39 11.31 -2.89 -12.83
N LEU A 40 10.00 -2.71 -12.66
CA LEU A 40 9.22 -1.68 -13.33
C LEU A 40 9.43 -0.30 -12.71
N PHE A 41 9.58 -0.22 -11.39
CA PHE A 41 9.66 1.05 -10.66
C PHE A 41 11.03 1.31 -10.04
N ASN A 42 12.08 0.62 -10.49
CA ASN A 42 13.45 0.82 -10.00
C ASN A 42 13.94 2.28 -10.14
N CYS A 43 13.57 2.97 -11.23
CA CYS A 43 13.87 4.38 -11.47
C CYS A 43 13.17 5.32 -10.47
N LEU A 44 12.14 4.82 -9.78
CA LEU A 44 11.33 5.58 -8.83
C LEU A 44 11.63 5.21 -7.38
N THR A 45 12.77 4.55 -7.12
CA THR A 45 13.12 4.10 -5.77
C THR A 45 13.29 5.24 -4.75
N ASN A 46 13.64 6.43 -5.23
CA ASN A 46 13.95 7.59 -4.40
C ASN A 46 12.86 8.68 -4.40
N VAL A 47 11.69 8.45 -5.02
CA VAL A 47 10.59 9.43 -4.93
C VAL A 47 10.09 9.51 -3.49
N SER A 48 9.59 10.66 -3.05
CA SER A 48 9.02 10.80 -1.71
C SER A 48 7.60 10.25 -1.64
N SER A 49 6.80 10.46 -2.70
CA SER A 49 5.41 9.97 -2.80
C SER A 49 5.23 9.08 -4.03
N PHE A 50 4.72 7.87 -3.82
CA PHE A 50 4.40 6.91 -4.88
C PHE A 50 2.92 6.53 -4.82
N SER A 51 2.23 6.61 -5.96
CA SER A 51 0.79 6.38 -6.05
C SER A 51 0.42 5.49 -7.23
N LEU A 52 -0.37 4.45 -6.97
CA LEU A 52 -1.05 3.66 -7.99
C LEU A 52 -2.55 3.78 -7.78
N VAL A 53 -3.27 4.15 -8.85
CA VAL A 53 -4.72 4.29 -8.82
C VAL A 53 -5.32 3.47 -9.94
N SER A 54 -6.26 2.57 -9.63
CA SER A 54 -6.96 1.76 -10.64
C SER A 54 -6.04 0.88 -11.49
N VAL A 55 -5.09 0.18 -10.83
CA VAL A 55 -4.15 -0.75 -11.47
C VAL A 55 -4.38 -2.18 -10.97
N THR A 56 -4.16 -3.18 -11.82
CA THR A 56 -4.19 -4.60 -11.41
C THR A 56 -2.77 -5.13 -11.19
N ILE A 57 -2.51 -5.69 -10.01
CA ILE A 57 -1.19 -6.16 -9.56
C ILE A 57 -1.31 -7.61 -9.10
N GLU A 58 -0.65 -8.53 -9.80
CA GLU A 58 -0.71 -9.96 -9.47
C GLU A 58 0.34 -10.35 -8.43
N ARG A 59 1.61 -9.97 -8.63
CA ARG A 59 2.70 -10.29 -7.69
C ARG A 59 2.98 -9.16 -6.73
N VAL A 60 2.41 -9.27 -5.53
CA VAL A 60 2.59 -8.27 -4.47
C VAL A 60 3.80 -8.52 -3.57
N LYS A 61 4.54 -9.63 -3.76
CA LYS A 61 5.76 -9.92 -2.96
C LYS A 61 6.87 -8.89 -3.20
N ASP A 62 6.81 -8.24 -4.35
CA ASP A 62 7.76 -7.23 -4.80
C ASP A 62 7.73 -5.95 -3.93
N PHE A 63 6.62 -5.70 -3.22
CA PHE A 63 6.53 -4.62 -2.22
C PHE A 63 7.42 -4.83 -0.98
N SER A 64 8.11 -5.98 -0.88
CA SER A 64 9.10 -6.23 0.17
C SER A 64 10.46 -5.56 -0.11
N TYR A 65 10.67 -5.02 -1.32
CA TYR A 65 11.84 -4.20 -1.61
C TYR A 65 11.76 -2.87 -0.84
N ASN A 66 12.85 -2.50 -0.18
CA ASN A 66 12.90 -1.32 0.68
C ASN A 66 13.10 -0.03 -0.13
N PHE A 67 12.05 0.42 -0.81
CA PHE A 67 12.04 1.72 -1.48
C PHE A 67 12.18 2.87 -0.47
N GLY A 68 12.73 4.00 -0.94
CA GLY A 68 12.92 5.22 -0.15
C GLY A 68 11.65 6.04 0.09
N TRP A 69 10.47 5.51 -0.29
CA TRP A 69 9.20 6.22 -0.25
C TRP A 69 8.80 6.62 1.17
N GLN A 70 8.27 7.83 1.31
CA GLN A 70 7.72 8.37 2.55
C GLN A 70 6.19 8.31 2.57
N HIS A 71 5.56 8.37 1.39
CA HIS A 71 4.13 8.20 1.20
C HIS A 71 3.85 7.18 0.09
N LEU A 72 2.98 6.22 0.39
CA LEU A 72 2.50 5.22 -0.55
C LEU A 72 0.98 5.28 -0.61
N GLU A 73 0.44 5.43 -1.81
CA GLU A 73 -0.99 5.43 -2.09
C GLU A 73 -1.34 4.31 -3.08
N LEU A 74 -2.27 3.44 -2.69
CA LEU A 74 -2.77 2.33 -3.49
C LEU A 74 -4.29 2.35 -3.42
N VAL A 75 -4.93 2.92 -4.44
CA VAL A 75 -6.36 3.22 -4.41
C VAL A 75 -7.09 2.59 -5.58
N ASN A 76 -8.20 1.92 -5.31
CA ASN A 76 -9.02 1.25 -6.34
C ASN A 76 -8.22 0.24 -7.18
N CYS A 77 -7.16 -0.33 -6.63
CA CYS A 77 -6.34 -1.34 -7.28
C CYS A 77 -6.93 -2.74 -7.05
N LYS A 78 -6.49 -3.70 -7.87
CA LYS A 78 -6.85 -5.10 -7.73
C LYS A 78 -5.62 -5.93 -7.39
N PHE A 79 -5.67 -6.66 -6.28
CA PHE A 79 -4.55 -7.46 -5.77
C PHE A 79 -4.92 -8.95 -5.65
N GLY A 80 -3.97 -9.84 -5.92
CA GLY A 80 -4.15 -11.28 -5.64
C GLY A 80 -4.19 -11.60 -4.14
N GLN A 81 -3.41 -10.86 -3.35
CA GLN A 81 -3.30 -10.98 -1.89
C GLN A 81 -2.90 -9.62 -1.29
N PHE A 82 -3.05 -9.43 0.02
CA PHE A 82 -2.56 -8.22 0.68
C PHE A 82 -1.03 -8.08 0.50
N PRO A 83 -0.50 -6.88 0.18
CA PRO A 83 0.92 -6.70 -0.11
C PRO A 83 1.80 -6.86 1.13
N THR A 84 2.92 -7.57 0.99
CA THR A 84 3.92 -7.69 2.06
C THR A 84 4.85 -6.47 2.01
N LEU A 85 4.54 -5.45 2.80
CA LEU A 85 5.26 -4.16 2.79
C LEU A 85 6.40 -4.15 3.82
N LYS A 86 7.61 -3.80 3.36
CA LYS A 86 8.81 -3.66 4.20
C LYS A 86 9.56 -2.36 3.90
N LEU A 87 8.88 -1.23 4.06
CA LEU A 87 9.33 0.09 3.64
C LEU A 87 9.76 0.91 4.86
N LYS A 88 11.06 0.99 5.10
CA LYS A 88 11.64 1.53 6.34
C LYS A 88 11.43 3.04 6.50
N SER A 89 11.34 3.76 5.38
CA SER A 89 11.16 5.22 5.35
C SER A 89 9.68 5.65 5.30
N LEU A 90 8.75 4.71 5.17
CA LEU A 90 7.35 5.02 4.92
C LEU A 90 6.68 5.58 6.17
N LYS A 91 6.13 6.80 6.06
CA LYS A 91 5.42 7.49 7.13
C LYS A 91 3.91 7.46 6.96
N ARG A 92 3.43 7.44 5.72
CA ARG A 92 2.00 7.43 5.40
C ARG A 92 1.69 6.33 4.39
N LEU A 93 0.73 5.48 4.73
CA LEU A 93 0.16 4.49 3.83
C LEU A 93 -1.33 4.75 3.66
N THR A 94 -1.75 4.95 2.42
CA THR A 94 -3.16 5.00 2.02
C THR A 94 -3.42 3.80 1.13
N PHE A 95 -4.09 2.78 1.64
CA PHE A 95 -4.49 1.60 0.89
C PHE A 95 -6.01 1.49 0.98
N THR A 96 -6.75 2.04 0.02
CA THR A 96 -8.21 2.16 0.14
C THR A 96 -8.96 1.76 -1.11
N SER A 97 -10.21 1.34 -0.94
CA SER A 97 -11.11 0.96 -2.04
C SER A 97 -10.56 -0.15 -2.94
N ASN A 98 -9.61 -0.95 -2.46
CA ASN A 98 -8.99 -2.01 -3.25
C ASN A 98 -9.85 -3.27 -3.28
N LYS A 99 -9.64 -4.10 -4.30
CA LYS A 99 -10.37 -5.35 -4.52
C LYS A 99 -9.41 -6.53 -4.57
N GLY A 100 -9.89 -7.70 -4.17
CA GLY A 100 -9.16 -8.96 -4.30
C GLY A 100 -8.85 -9.60 -2.95
N GLY A 101 -7.63 -10.09 -2.76
CA GLY A 101 -7.25 -10.83 -1.56
C GLY A 101 -7.51 -10.03 -0.28
N ASN A 102 -8.46 -10.50 0.52
CA ASN A 102 -9.07 -9.74 1.61
C ASN A 102 -8.53 -10.10 2.99
N ALA A 103 -7.60 -11.04 3.12
CA ALA A 103 -6.97 -11.31 4.41
C ALA A 103 -5.83 -10.31 4.66
N PHE A 104 -5.92 -9.53 5.73
CA PHE A 104 -4.80 -8.72 6.19
C PHE A 104 -3.62 -9.64 6.57
N SER A 105 -2.40 -9.18 6.28
CA SER A 105 -1.16 -9.80 6.73
C SER A 105 -0.24 -8.74 7.31
N GLU A 106 0.56 -9.12 8.29
CA GLU A 106 1.53 -8.25 8.95
C GLU A 106 2.43 -7.49 7.96
N VAL A 107 2.73 -6.25 8.32
CA VAL A 107 3.67 -5.37 7.59
C VAL A 107 4.76 -4.88 8.52
N ASP A 108 5.88 -4.44 7.95
CA ASP A 108 7.06 -3.98 8.70
C ASP A 108 7.44 -2.57 8.25
N LEU A 109 6.80 -1.58 8.88
CA LEU A 109 6.86 -0.16 8.51
C LEU A 109 7.30 0.70 9.70
N PRO A 110 8.58 0.66 10.12
CA PRO A 110 9.03 1.23 11.39
C PRO A 110 8.89 2.75 11.53
N SER A 111 8.77 3.49 10.42
CA SER A 111 8.56 4.94 10.43
C SER A 111 7.08 5.34 10.29
N LEU A 112 6.15 4.39 10.29
CA LEU A 112 4.75 4.64 9.96
C LEU A 112 4.06 5.43 11.08
N GLU A 113 3.44 6.55 10.69
CA GLU A 113 2.68 7.44 11.56
C GLU A 113 1.19 7.50 11.16
N PHE A 114 0.87 7.30 9.89
CA PHE A 114 -0.48 7.37 9.34
C PHE A 114 -0.80 6.11 8.52
N LEU A 115 -1.87 5.43 8.89
CA LEU A 115 -2.35 4.23 8.22
C LEU A 115 -3.85 4.31 7.93
N ASP A 116 -4.18 4.39 6.64
CA ASP A 116 -5.56 4.26 6.16
C ASP A 116 -5.69 2.97 5.35
N LEU A 117 -6.42 2.01 5.92
CA LEU A 117 -6.77 0.71 5.33
C LEU A 117 -8.29 0.60 5.08
N SER A 118 -8.98 1.74 4.97
CA SER A 118 -10.44 1.76 4.86
C SER A 118 -10.96 1.22 3.52
N ARG A 119 -12.20 0.73 3.52
CA ARG A 119 -12.98 0.40 2.30
C ARG A 119 -12.38 -0.72 1.44
N ASN A 120 -11.66 -1.67 2.03
CA ASN A 120 -11.07 -2.78 1.27
C ASN A 120 -11.81 -4.11 1.46
N GLY A 121 -12.79 -4.17 2.36
CA GLY A 121 -13.43 -5.43 2.74
C GLY A 121 -12.45 -6.40 3.42
N LEU A 122 -11.40 -5.90 4.07
CA LEU A 122 -10.35 -6.71 4.69
C LEU A 122 -10.91 -7.48 5.90
N SER A 123 -10.44 -8.70 6.09
CA SER A 123 -10.59 -9.43 7.34
C SER A 123 -9.26 -9.41 8.09
N PHE A 124 -9.32 -8.99 9.35
CA PHE A 124 -8.18 -8.89 10.24
C PHE A 124 -8.37 -9.87 11.41
N LYS A 125 -7.58 -10.95 11.40
CA LYS A 125 -7.61 -11.95 12.47
C LYS A 125 -6.58 -11.57 13.54
N GLY A 126 -7.02 -10.85 14.56
CA GLY A 126 -6.23 -10.60 15.76
C GLY A 126 -5.69 -9.18 15.92
N CYS A 127 -6.54 -8.19 15.66
CA CYS A 127 -6.20 -6.79 15.83
C CYS A 127 -6.15 -6.42 17.34
N CYS A 128 -5.34 -5.46 17.81
CA CYS A 128 -4.21 -4.84 17.11
C CYS A 128 -3.02 -4.67 18.06
N SER A 129 -1.81 -4.62 17.52
CA SER A 129 -0.54 -4.45 18.23
C SER A 129 0.53 -3.88 17.29
N GLN A 130 1.66 -3.44 17.85
CA GLN A 130 2.81 -3.00 17.05
C GLN A 130 3.34 -4.08 16.09
N SER A 131 3.19 -5.37 16.40
CA SER A 131 3.69 -6.46 15.52
C SER A 131 2.89 -6.58 14.24
N ASP A 132 1.64 -6.10 14.22
CA ASP A 132 0.82 -6.10 13.00
C ASP A 132 1.33 -5.10 11.95
N PHE A 133 1.90 -3.98 12.41
CA PHE A 133 2.29 -2.85 11.55
C PHE A 133 3.81 -2.60 11.51
N GLY A 134 4.56 -3.19 12.45
CA GLY A 134 6.00 -3.00 12.62
C GLY A 134 6.40 -1.59 13.09
N THR A 135 5.49 -0.84 13.71
CA THR A 135 5.72 0.53 14.20
C THR A 135 5.20 0.73 15.62
N THR A 136 5.84 1.63 16.35
CA THR A 136 5.37 2.18 17.63
C THR A 136 5.01 3.67 17.56
N SER A 137 5.08 4.26 16.37
CA SER A 137 4.87 5.70 16.12
C SER A 137 3.53 6.01 15.48
N LEU A 138 2.62 5.03 15.41
CA LEU A 138 1.33 5.18 14.72
C LEU A 138 0.42 6.14 15.48
N LYS A 139 -0.05 7.19 14.79
CA LYS A 139 -0.94 8.23 15.34
C LYS A 139 -2.35 8.16 14.76
N TYR A 140 -2.47 7.70 13.51
CA TYR A 140 -3.75 7.60 12.81
C TYR A 140 -3.92 6.18 12.27
N LEU A 141 -5.03 5.53 12.64
CA LEU A 141 -5.44 4.24 12.13
C LEU A 141 -6.90 4.28 11.68
N ASP A 142 -7.14 4.02 10.40
CA ASP A 142 -8.48 3.87 9.84
C ASP A 142 -8.64 2.46 9.26
N LEU A 143 -9.55 1.70 9.87
CA LEU A 143 -9.95 0.34 9.49
C LEU A 143 -11.44 0.29 9.14
N SER A 144 -12.08 1.44 8.86
CA SER A 144 -13.50 1.54 8.54
C SER A 144 -13.86 0.85 7.21
N PHE A 145 -15.12 0.43 7.08
CA PHE A 145 -15.69 -0.20 5.89
C PHE A 145 -14.91 -1.44 5.43
N ASN A 146 -14.48 -2.26 6.39
CA ASN A 146 -13.84 -3.54 6.13
C ASN A 146 -14.79 -4.72 6.43
N GLY A 147 -14.28 -5.93 6.32
CA GLY A 147 -14.97 -7.14 6.77
C GLY A 147 -14.69 -7.40 8.24
N VAL A 148 -14.67 -8.67 8.64
CA VAL A 148 -14.52 -9.06 10.04
C VAL A 148 -13.15 -8.68 10.61
N ILE A 149 -13.16 -7.87 11.67
CA ILE A 149 -11.99 -7.54 12.49
C ILE A 149 -12.15 -8.19 13.87
N THR A 150 -11.36 -9.23 14.13
CA THR A 150 -11.35 -9.89 15.45
C THR A 150 -10.35 -9.20 16.36
N MET A 151 -10.84 -8.64 17.47
CA MET A 151 -10.00 -8.05 18.51
C MET A 151 -9.38 -9.14 19.40
N SER A 152 -8.06 -9.25 19.40
CA SER A 152 -7.31 -10.18 20.27
C SER A 152 -6.13 -9.53 20.99
N SER A 153 -5.82 -8.27 20.69
CA SER A 153 -4.79 -7.49 21.37
C SER A 153 -5.32 -6.09 21.66
N ASN A 154 -4.82 -5.49 22.73
CA ASN A 154 -5.27 -4.22 23.28
C ASN A 154 -4.36 -3.05 22.86
N PHE A 155 -3.92 -3.03 21.60
CA PHE A 155 -3.08 -1.96 21.03
C PHE A 155 -1.70 -1.86 21.67
N LEU A 156 -1.14 -2.98 22.17
CA LEU A 156 0.20 -3.00 22.76
C LEU A 156 1.24 -2.48 21.76
N GLY A 157 2.00 -1.46 22.16
CA GLY A 157 2.99 -0.78 21.33
C GLY A 157 2.41 0.28 20.37
N LEU A 158 1.11 0.57 20.43
CA LEU A 158 0.45 1.61 19.63
C LEU A 158 -0.08 2.75 20.51
N GLU A 159 0.60 3.05 21.61
CA GLU A 159 0.15 4.00 22.63
C GLU A 159 0.10 5.46 22.13
N GLN A 160 0.72 5.75 20.98
CA GLN A 160 0.69 7.06 20.33
C GLN A 160 -0.55 7.29 19.44
N LEU A 161 -1.49 6.33 19.37
CA LEU A 161 -2.70 6.50 18.56
C LEU A 161 -3.57 7.65 19.10
N GLU A 162 -3.86 8.60 18.20
CA GLU A 162 -4.71 9.77 18.44
C GLU A 162 -6.05 9.65 17.69
N HIS A 163 -6.07 8.92 16.58
CA HIS A 163 -7.26 8.68 15.78
C HIS A 163 -7.41 7.19 15.46
N LEU A 164 -8.61 6.65 15.71
CA LEU A 164 -8.97 5.26 15.46
C LEU A 164 -10.38 5.17 14.91
N ASP A 165 -10.53 4.57 13.73
CA ASP A 165 -11.83 4.39 13.08
C ASP A 165 -12.08 2.92 12.70
N PHE A 166 -13.24 2.40 13.10
CA PHE A 166 -13.77 1.06 12.79
C PHE A 166 -15.18 1.12 12.21
N GLN A 167 -15.63 2.29 11.75
CA GLN A 167 -16.99 2.49 11.27
C GLN A 167 -17.34 1.47 10.18
N HIS A 168 -18.46 0.74 10.33
CA HIS A 168 -18.93 -0.25 9.35
C HIS A 168 -17.96 -1.44 9.09
N SER A 169 -17.20 -1.86 10.11
CA SER A 169 -16.36 -3.07 10.11
C SER A 169 -16.81 -4.09 11.17
#